data_AF-A0A1I5S1T6-F1
#
_entry.id   AF-A0A1I5S1T6-F1
#
_cell.length_a   1.000
_cell.length_b   1.000
_cell.length_c   1.000
_cell.angle_alpha   90.00
_cell.angle_beta   90.00
_cell.angle_gamma   90.00
#
_symmetry.space_group_name_H-M   'P 1'
#
loop_
_entity.id
_entity.type
_entity.pdbx_description
1 polymer ?
#
loop_
_entity_poly.entity_id
_entity_poly.type
_entity_poly.pdbx_seq_one_letter_code
_entity_poly.pdbx_strand_id
1 'polypeptide(L)'
;MHLFDIEEEINEDTFSRGMMYMAEEQVTKISEPYRHHFVVEVAGSLSVDVVLDDSLEVVRTFCDCLENDGYCEHTAAALIALGEEKEDDEPVPDPEGPDIETALASFDQVDLRNLLRSAASDDPEIRSRIFALFHQNKEPLVSAQKQVQAYIDAEMQDGSIAAADVPTALEGAHQVLEKVEEHAAEGRLEEAVQRSLVVLGTVVDALDSFDETAGEPAVVINNSLELLKQAAAAASSALPEDAKQRIHDAVTTEAEEPRYEGRNKWRNALLETRIYVRVEQE
;
A
#
# COMPACT_ATOMS: atom_id res chain seq x y z
N MET A 1 26.04 -3.00 29.43
CA MET A 1 27.25 -2.38 28.87
C MET A 1 26.75 -1.40 27.85
N HIS A 2 26.92 -0.11 28.14
CA HIS A 2 26.46 0.95 27.26
C HIS A 2 27.36 1.02 26.03
N LEU A 3 26.78 1.27 24.85
CA LEU A 3 27.51 1.25 23.57
C LEU A 3 28.71 2.20 23.54
N PHE A 4 28.61 3.36 24.20
CA PHE A 4 29.68 4.36 24.24
C PHE A 4 30.73 4.12 25.35
N ASP A 5 30.50 3.16 26.24
CA ASP A 5 31.40 2.87 27.38
C ASP A 5 32.05 1.48 27.25
N ILE A 6 32.08 0.92 26.04
CA ILE A 6 32.57 -0.45 25.78
C ILE A 6 34.07 -0.65 26.13
N GLU A 7 34.86 0.42 26.17
CA GLU A 7 36.28 0.38 26.55
C GLU A 7 36.49 0.05 28.04
N GLU A 8 35.49 0.32 28.89
CA GLU A 8 35.57 0.03 30.33
C GLU A 8 35.24 -1.43 30.67
N GLU A 9 34.51 -2.12 29.76
CA GLU A 9 33.93 -3.44 29.99
C GLU A 9 34.61 -4.56 29.17
N ILE A 10 35.18 -4.22 28.00
CA ILE A 10 35.95 -5.16 27.17
C ILE A 10 37.42 -5.14 27.61
N ASN A 11 38.08 -6.31 27.64
CA ASN A 11 39.50 -6.40 27.96
C ASN A 11 40.36 -5.54 27.00
N GLU A 12 41.31 -4.78 27.56
CA GLU A 12 42.17 -3.83 26.85
C GLU A 12 42.88 -4.43 25.62
N ASP A 13 43.36 -5.67 25.70
CA ASP A 13 44.02 -6.35 24.57
C ASP A 13 43.01 -6.64 23.44
N THR A 14 41.80 -7.10 23.78
CA THR A 14 40.73 -7.36 22.81
C THR A 14 40.21 -6.06 22.19
N PHE A 15 40.01 -5.01 23.01
CA PHE A 15 39.57 -3.71 22.54
C PHE A 15 40.59 -3.09 21.57
N SER A 16 41.88 -3.15 21.92
CA SER A 16 42.97 -2.68 21.06
C SER A 16 43.03 -3.42 19.72
N ARG A 17 42.79 -4.74 19.71
CA ARG A 17 42.69 -5.52 18.48
C ARG A 17 41.44 -5.15 17.67
N GLY A 18 40.30 -4.87 18.31
CA GLY A 18 39.11 -4.36 17.65
C GLY A 18 39.35 -3.02 16.94
N MET A 19 40.06 -2.09 17.59
CA MET A 19 40.48 -0.83 16.96
C MET A 19 41.38 -1.03 15.74
N MET A 20 42.23 -2.07 15.72
CA MET A 20 43.03 -2.38 14.53
C MET A 20 42.15 -2.76 13.33
N TYR A 21 41.06 -3.50 13.55
CA TYR A 21 40.13 -3.87 12.47
C TYR A 21 39.40 -2.64 11.93
N MET A 22 39.08 -1.67 12.78
CA MET A 22 38.55 -0.37 12.34
C MET A 22 39.58 0.39 11.50
N ALA A 23 40.82 0.52 11.98
CA ALA A 23 41.90 1.22 11.28
C ALA A 23 42.30 0.56 9.94
N GLU A 24 42.10 -0.74 9.81
CA GLU A 24 42.34 -1.51 8.59
C GLU A 24 41.11 -1.59 7.66
N GLU A 25 40.05 -0.83 7.92
CA GLU A 25 38.79 -0.80 7.15
C GLU A 25 38.18 -2.21 6.98
N GLN A 26 38.32 -3.07 7.99
CA GLN A 26 37.83 -4.45 7.95
C GLN A 26 36.35 -4.56 8.30
N VAL A 27 35.74 -3.51 8.86
CA VAL A 27 34.28 -3.43 9.01
C VAL A 27 33.69 -2.93 7.71
N THR A 28 33.09 -3.83 6.95
CA THR A 28 32.69 -3.56 5.56
C THR A 28 31.24 -3.13 5.42
N LYS A 29 30.39 -3.49 6.38
CA LYS A 29 28.95 -3.22 6.30
C LYS A 29 28.29 -3.32 7.67
N ILE A 30 27.39 -2.38 7.95
CA ILE A 30 26.45 -2.44 9.06
C ILE A 30 25.03 -2.47 8.47
N SER A 31 24.15 -3.28 9.06
CA SER A 31 22.75 -3.36 8.65
C SER A 31 21.85 -3.61 9.84
N GLU A 32 20.66 -3.02 9.85
CA GLU A 32 19.64 -3.20 10.88
C GLU A 32 18.42 -3.94 10.28
N PRO A 33 18.46 -5.28 10.16
CA PRO A 33 17.34 -6.05 9.59
C PRO A 33 16.05 -5.96 10.43
N TYR A 34 16.16 -5.75 11.74
CA TYR A 34 15.04 -5.54 12.66
C TYR A 34 15.39 -4.43 13.64
N ARG A 35 14.38 -3.71 14.14
CA ARG A 35 14.57 -2.64 15.12
C ARG A 35 15.42 -3.13 16.30
N HIS A 36 16.53 -2.42 16.56
CA HIS A 36 17.56 -2.71 17.56
C HIS A 36 18.38 -3.99 17.35
N HIS A 37 18.29 -4.65 16.20
CA HIS A 37 19.12 -5.80 15.85
C HIS A 37 20.01 -5.42 14.67
N PHE A 38 21.31 -5.32 14.95
CA PHE A 38 22.35 -4.98 14.00
C PHE A 38 23.13 -6.23 13.60
N VAL A 39 23.47 -6.31 12.32
CA VAL A 39 24.39 -7.31 11.77
C VAL A 39 25.56 -6.56 11.13
N VAL A 40 26.74 -6.75 11.70
CA VAL A 40 27.98 -6.10 11.28
C VAL A 40 28.89 -7.12 10.59
N GLU A 41 29.26 -6.85 9.35
CA GLU A 41 30.22 -7.67 8.60
C GLU A 41 31.65 -7.18 8.89
N VAL A 42 32.48 -8.09 9.40
CA VAL A 42 33.87 -7.84 9.78
C VAL A 42 34.78 -8.83 9.05
N ALA A 43 35.92 -8.35 8.54
CA ALA A 43 36.94 -9.16 7.86
C ALA A 43 36.40 -10.03 6.71
N GLY A 44 35.45 -9.47 5.93
CA GLY A 44 34.97 -10.00 4.66
C GLY A 44 34.14 -11.29 4.70
N SER A 45 34.02 -11.97 5.84
CA SER A 45 33.17 -13.18 5.97
C SER A 45 32.67 -13.49 7.38
N LEU A 46 33.12 -12.73 8.39
CA LEU A 46 32.63 -12.89 9.75
C LEU A 46 31.51 -11.90 9.99
N SER A 47 30.49 -12.34 10.70
CA SER A 47 29.33 -11.53 11.05
C SER A 47 29.20 -11.44 12.56
N VAL A 48 28.88 -10.25 13.03
CA VAL A 48 28.57 -9.98 14.42
C VAL A 48 27.14 -9.49 14.52
N ASP A 49 26.30 -10.28 15.18
CA ASP A 49 24.97 -9.87 15.59
C ASP A 49 25.07 -9.09 16.90
N VAL A 50 24.51 -7.88 16.92
CA VAL A 50 24.42 -7.02 18.10
C VAL A 50 22.96 -6.65 18.32
N VAL A 51 22.46 -6.86 19.53
CA VAL A 51 21.12 -6.43 19.95
C VAL A 51 21.27 -5.34 20.99
N LEU A 52 20.70 -4.17 20.69
CA LEU A 52 20.64 -3.03 21.60
C LEU A 52 19.24 -2.90 22.21
N ASP A 53 19.08 -2.08 23.23
CA ASP A 53 17.78 -1.58 23.66
C ASP A 53 17.57 -0.10 23.28
N ASP A 54 16.44 0.49 23.70
CA ASP A 54 16.12 1.90 23.44
C ASP A 54 17.10 2.88 24.12
N SER A 55 17.90 2.43 25.09
CA SER A 55 18.91 3.23 25.79
C SER A 55 20.34 2.93 25.31
N LEU A 56 20.50 2.28 24.15
CA LEU A 56 21.79 1.87 23.59
C LEU A 56 22.61 0.95 24.51
N GLU A 57 21.94 0.20 25.39
CA GLU A 57 22.59 -0.87 26.15
C GLU A 57 22.72 -2.12 25.28
N VAL A 58 23.91 -2.71 25.29
CA VAL A 58 24.18 -3.97 24.60
C VAL A 58 23.52 -5.12 25.37
N VAL A 59 22.38 -5.59 24.86
CA VAL A 59 21.59 -6.70 25.43
C VAL A 59 22.25 -8.03 25.08
N ARG A 60 22.71 -8.18 23.84
CA ARG A 60 23.30 -9.42 23.35
C ARG A 60 24.27 -9.17 22.21
N THR A 61 25.37 -9.92 22.20
CA THR A 61 26.26 -10.04 21.06
C THR A 61 26.42 -11.50 20.67
N PHE A 62 26.65 -11.76 19.39
CA PHE A 62 27.05 -13.06 18.88
C PHE A 62 27.98 -12.87 17.71
N CYS A 63 29.16 -13.50 17.76
CA CYS A 63 30.09 -13.54 16.65
C CYS A 63 30.27 -15.00 16.22
N ASP A 64 30.38 -15.21 14.91
CA ASP A 64 30.59 -16.52 14.29
C ASP A 64 32.05 -17.02 14.30
N CYS A 65 32.95 -16.32 15.00
CA CYS A 65 34.36 -16.72 15.11
C CYS A 65 34.58 -17.94 16.03
N LEU A 66 35.69 -18.64 15.79
CA LEU A 66 36.05 -19.88 16.52
C LEU A 66 36.49 -19.63 17.97
N GLU A 67 36.91 -18.40 18.30
CA GLU A 67 37.29 -17.97 19.64
C GLU A 67 36.08 -17.29 20.30
N ASN A 68 35.35 -18.02 21.14
CA ASN A 68 34.07 -17.58 21.73
C ASN A 68 34.10 -17.64 23.28
N ASP A 69 35.18 -17.18 23.89
CA ASP A 69 35.26 -17.00 25.35
C ASP A 69 35.07 -15.51 25.68
N GLY A 70 33.82 -15.04 25.59
CA GLY A 70 33.44 -13.64 25.82
C GLY A 70 33.45 -12.79 24.56
N TYR A 71 33.92 -11.54 24.68
CA TYR A 71 34.04 -10.62 23.55
C TYR A 71 35.31 -10.92 22.73
N CYS A 72 35.15 -11.16 21.43
CA CYS A 72 36.26 -11.27 20.50
C CYS A 72 36.59 -9.91 19.87
N GLU A 73 37.73 -9.81 19.18
CA GLU A 73 38.15 -8.62 18.46
C GLU A 73 37.12 -8.17 17.40
N HIS A 74 36.39 -9.09 16.77
CA HIS A 74 35.33 -8.76 15.82
C HIS A 74 34.14 -8.11 16.52
N THR A 75 33.80 -8.60 17.72
CA THR A 75 32.71 -8.01 18.51
C THR A 75 33.11 -6.62 19.00
N ALA A 76 34.36 -6.43 19.42
CA ALA A 76 34.88 -5.12 19.77
C ALA A 76 34.84 -4.17 18.56
N ALA A 77 35.32 -4.59 17.39
CA ALA A 77 35.27 -3.80 16.16
C ALA A 77 33.83 -3.43 15.76
N ALA A 78 32.89 -4.38 15.84
CA ALA A 78 31.49 -4.15 15.53
C ALA A 78 30.84 -3.14 16.49
N LEU A 79 31.14 -3.21 17.78
CA LEU A 79 30.62 -2.27 18.77
C LEU A 79 31.22 -0.87 18.61
N ILE A 80 32.52 -0.76 18.29
CA ILE A 80 33.16 0.52 17.97
C ILE A 80 32.51 1.14 16.72
N ALA A 81 32.33 0.35 15.65
CA ALA A 81 31.71 0.83 14.42
C ALA A 81 30.26 1.28 14.61
N LEU A 82 29.49 0.53 15.42
CA LEU A 82 28.13 0.92 15.80
C LEU A 82 28.12 2.17 16.69
N GLY A 83 29.12 2.34 17.56
CA GLY A 83 29.32 3.55 18.35
C GLY A 83 29.55 4.75 17.45
N GLU A 84 30.49 4.68 16.51
CA GLU A 84 30.77 5.76 15.54
C GLU A 84 29.54 6.05 14.66
N GLU A 85 28.85 5.02 14.16
CA GLU A 85 27.62 5.19 13.38
C GLU A 85 26.53 5.88 14.21
N LYS A 86 26.39 5.55 15.51
CA LYS A 86 25.42 6.14 16.44
C LYS A 86 25.85 7.48 17.04
N GLU A 87 27.12 7.83 16.95
CA GLU A 87 27.67 9.14 17.34
C GLU A 87 27.51 10.16 16.20
N ASP A 88 27.65 9.71 14.94
CA ASP A 88 27.26 10.46 13.74
C ASP A 88 25.73 10.56 13.57
N ASP A 89 24.98 9.64 14.19
CA ASP A 89 23.54 9.69 14.47
C ASP A 89 23.28 10.55 15.73
N GLU A 90 23.95 11.71 15.87
CA GLU A 90 23.40 12.78 16.72
C GLU A 90 21.91 12.84 16.36
N PRO A 91 20.99 12.71 17.34
CA PRO A 91 19.59 12.72 17.04
C PRO A 91 19.36 14.05 16.36
N VAL A 92 19.16 14.03 15.03
CA VAL A 92 18.64 15.18 14.32
C VAL A 92 17.42 15.51 15.14
N PRO A 93 17.39 16.66 15.84
CA PRO A 93 16.21 17.02 16.60
C PRO A 93 15.09 16.90 15.60
N ASP A 94 14.11 16.03 15.91
CA ASP A 94 12.88 15.87 15.13
C ASP A 94 12.53 17.28 14.68
N PRO A 95 12.64 17.59 13.36
CA PRO A 95 12.54 18.97 12.91
C PRO A 95 11.28 19.51 13.54
N GLU A 96 11.36 20.65 14.24
CA GLU A 96 10.22 21.32 14.89
C GLU A 96 9.10 21.52 13.86
N GLY A 97 8.33 20.48 13.66
CA GLY A 97 7.81 20.16 12.36
C GLY A 97 6.66 19.20 12.57
N PRO A 98 5.64 19.32 11.74
CA PRO A 98 4.47 18.49 11.88
C PRO A 98 4.87 17.01 11.87
N ASP A 99 4.20 16.21 12.69
CA ASP A 99 4.29 14.75 12.60
C ASP A 99 4.08 14.30 11.14
N ILE A 100 4.56 13.11 10.79
CA ILE A 100 4.55 12.65 9.41
C ILE A 100 3.15 12.66 8.77
N GLU A 101 2.08 12.47 9.55
CA GLU A 101 0.71 12.52 9.03
C GLU A 101 0.32 13.95 8.69
N THR A 102 0.60 14.90 9.59
CA THR A 102 0.38 16.33 9.36
C THR A 102 1.26 16.87 8.23
N ALA A 103 2.50 16.39 8.11
CA ALA A 103 3.39 16.72 7.01
C ALA A 103 2.79 16.22 5.68
N LEU A 104 2.45 14.93 5.57
CA LEU A 104 1.86 14.36 4.35
C LEU A 104 0.53 15.02 3.96
N ALA A 105 -0.30 15.40 4.94
CA ALA A 105 -1.57 16.09 4.70
C ALA A 105 -1.39 17.51 4.11
N SER A 106 -0.22 18.13 4.30
CA SER A 106 0.10 19.45 3.75
C SER A 106 0.53 19.41 2.28
N PHE A 107 0.91 18.24 1.75
CA PHE A 107 1.35 18.09 0.37
C PHE A 107 0.14 17.96 -0.56
N ASP A 108 0.26 18.55 -1.75
CA ASP A 108 -0.72 18.31 -2.80
C ASP A 108 -0.49 16.95 -3.51
N GLN A 109 -1.45 16.57 -4.35
CA GLN A 109 -1.40 15.28 -5.04
C GLN A 109 -0.22 15.15 -6.02
N VAL A 110 0.29 16.26 -6.57
CA VAL A 110 1.43 16.26 -7.50
C VAL A 110 2.72 16.04 -6.72
N ASP A 111 2.89 16.74 -5.61
CA ASP A 111 4.07 16.65 -4.77
C ASP A 111 4.16 15.27 -4.09
N LEU A 112 3.05 14.71 -3.59
CA LEU A 112 3.01 13.33 -3.08
C LEU A 112 3.42 12.30 -4.14
N ARG A 113 2.95 12.45 -5.38
CA ARG A 113 3.33 11.55 -6.48
C ARG A 113 4.82 11.65 -6.82
N ASN A 114 5.38 12.86 -6.76
CA ASN A 114 6.80 13.08 -7.02
C ASN A 114 7.67 12.50 -5.90
N LEU A 115 7.26 12.69 -4.64
CA LEU A 115 7.92 12.09 -3.47
C LEU A 115 7.94 10.57 -3.55
N LEU A 116 6.77 9.95 -3.79
CA LEU A 116 6.65 8.49 -3.95
C LEU A 116 7.48 7.98 -5.13
N ARG A 117 7.58 8.76 -6.23
CA ARG A 117 8.40 8.41 -7.38
C ARG A 117 9.90 8.45 -7.06
N SER A 118 10.36 9.46 -6.34
CA SER A 118 11.75 9.52 -5.86
C SER A 118 12.04 8.33 -4.95
N ALA A 119 11.22 8.12 -3.92
CA ALA A 119 11.38 7.02 -2.98
C ALA A 119 11.41 5.64 -3.67
N ALA A 120 10.54 5.42 -4.67
CA ALA A 120 10.54 4.18 -5.45
C ALA A 120 11.74 4.05 -6.42
N SER A 121 12.40 5.15 -6.76
CA SER A 121 13.61 5.14 -7.59
C SER A 121 14.84 4.81 -6.75
N ASP A 122 14.88 5.31 -5.52
CA ASP A 122 15.98 5.17 -4.58
C ASP A 122 15.91 3.84 -3.81
N ASP A 123 14.71 3.32 -3.53
CA ASP A 123 14.47 2.10 -2.74
C ASP A 123 13.62 1.05 -3.50
N PRO A 124 14.21 -0.11 -3.88
CA PRO A 124 13.50 -1.22 -4.51
C PRO A 124 12.40 -1.88 -3.66
N GLU A 125 12.50 -1.86 -2.33
CA GLU A 125 11.48 -2.39 -1.42
C GLU A 125 10.25 -1.47 -1.42
N ILE A 126 10.45 -0.16 -1.31
CA ILE A 126 9.35 0.82 -1.44
C ILE A 126 8.66 0.66 -2.79
N ARG A 127 9.43 0.54 -3.88
CA ARG A 127 8.89 0.26 -5.21
C ARG A 127 8.05 -1.02 -5.24
N SER A 128 8.55 -2.09 -4.63
CA SER A 128 7.84 -3.38 -4.58
C SER A 128 6.56 -3.30 -3.76
N ARG A 129 6.56 -2.58 -2.64
CA ARG A 129 5.37 -2.31 -1.82
C ARG A 129 4.33 -1.49 -2.59
N ILE A 130 4.75 -0.44 -3.29
CA ILE A 130 3.86 0.36 -4.16
C ILE A 130 3.22 -0.52 -5.23
N PHE A 131 4.01 -1.35 -5.92
CA PHE A 131 3.46 -2.28 -6.90
C PHE A 131 2.57 -3.34 -6.26
N ALA A 132 2.92 -3.90 -5.10
CA ALA A 132 2.08 -4.87 -4.42
C ALA A 132 0.72 -4.26 -4.06
N LEU A 133 0.68 -3.03 -3.52
CA LEU A 133 -0.55 -2.29 -3.26
C LEU A 133 -1.35 -2.02 -4.54
N PHE A 134 -0.68 -1.71 -5.65
CA PHE A 134 -1.35 -1.55 -6.95
C PHE A 134 -1.96 -2.86 -7.46
N HIS A 135 -1.24 -3.98 -7.39
CA HIS A 135 -1.75 -5.27 -7.85
C HIS A 135 -2.86 -5.81 -6.92
N GLN A 136 -2.75 -5.57 -5.61
CA GLN A 136 -3.80 -5.95 -4.66
C GLN A 136 -5.09 -5.13 -4.88
N ASN A 137 -4.98 -3.82 -5.07
CA ASN A 137 -6.14 -2.93 -5.02
C ASN A 137 -6.67 -2.48 -6.39
N LYS A 138 -5.85 -2.48 -7.46
CA LYS A 138 -6.19 -1.82 -8.73
C LYS A 138 -6.12 -2.74 -9.94
N GLU A 139 -5.19 -3.70 -10.03
CA GLU A 139 -5.10 -4.59 -11.20
C GLU A 139 -6.40 -5.39 -11.46
N PRO A 140 -7.08 -5.97 -10.45
CA PRO A 140 -8.32 -6.70 -10.66
C PRO A 140 -9.48 -5.80 -11.14
N LEU A 141 -9.44 -4.51 -10.79
CA LEU A 141 -10.42 -3.50 -11.21
C LEU A 141 -10.13 -3.01 -12.63
N VAL A 142 -8.87 -2.76 -12.98
CA VAL A 142 -8.45 -2.43 -14.35
C VAL A 142 -8.75 -3.59 -15.29
N SER A 143 -8.55 -4.84 -14.86
CA SER A 143 -8.92 -6.03 -15.61
C SER A 143 -10.43 -6.10 -15.84
N ALA A 144 -11.24 -5.86 -14.80
CA ALA A 144 -12.70 -5.81 -14.93
C ALA A 144 -13.16 -4.72 -15.90
N GLN A 145 -12.61 -3.51 -15.78
CA GLN A 145 -12.94 -2.40 -16.70
C GLN A 145 -12.60 -2.76 -18.14
N LYS A 146 -11.39 -3.29 -18.39
CA LYS A 146 -10.97 -3.75 -19.71
C LYS A 146 -11.87 -4.85 -20.26
N GLN A 147 -12.32 -5.77 -19.40
CA GLN A 147 -13.25 -6.82 -19.80
C GLN A 147 -14.56 -6.21 -20.29
N VAL A 148 -15.20 -5.31 -19.52
CA VAL A 148 -16.45 -4.65 -19.95
C VAL A 148 -16.24 -3.87 -21.24
N GLN A 149 -15.19 -3.04 -21.30
CA GLN A 149 -14.91 -2.20 -22.46
C GLN A 149 -14.65 -3.01 -23.73
N ALA A 150 -13.96 -4.15 -23.64
CA ALA A 150 -13.66 -4.98 -24.80
C ALA A 150 -14.92 -5.53 -25.49
N TYR A 151 -15.96 -5.89 -24.74
CA TYR A 151 -17.24 -6.34 -25.32
C TYR A 151 -18.00 -5.17 -25.96
N ILE A 152 -18.01 -4.01 -25.31
CA ILE A 152 -18.63 -2.80 -25.86
C ILE A 152 -17.96 -2.39 -27.18
N ASP A 153 -16.62 -2.34 -27.19
CA ASP A 153 -15.84 -1.93 -28.36
C ASP A 153 -15.98 -2.94 -29.53
N ALA A 154 -16.14 -4.23 -29.23
CA ALA A 154 -16.27 -5.27 -30.25
C ALA A 154 -17.56 -5.14 -31.08
N GLU A 155 -18.64 -4.66 -30.45
CA GLU A 155 -19.95 -4.49 -31.09
C GLU A 155 -20.18 -3.04 -31.57
N MET A 156 -19.26 -2.12 -31.28
CA MET A 156 -19.39 -0.72 -31.68
C MET A 156 -19.02 -0.51 -33.15
N GLN A 157 -19.95 0.06 -33.92
CA GLN A 157 -19.77 0.43 -35.32
C GLN A 157 -20.08 1.92 -35.50
N ASP A 158 -19.11 2.67 -36.04
CA ASP A 158 -19.22 4.12 -36.26
C ASP A 158 -19.66 4.91 -35.01
N GLY A 159 -19.25 4.45 -33.82
CA GLY A 159 -19.58 5.08 -32.54
C GLY A 159 -20.98 4.73 -32.01
N SER A 160 -21.64 3.72 -32.58
CA SER A 160 -22.97 3.27 -32.17
C SER A 160 -23.07 1.75 -32.10
N ILE A 161 -23.97 1.25 -31.26
CA ILE A 161 -24.25 -0.17 -31.04
C ILE A 161 -25.74 -0.38 -31.32
N ALA A 162 -26.05 -1.22 -32.31
CA ALA A 162 -27.43 -1.48 -32.69
C ALA A 162 -28.17 -2.29 -31.62
N ALA A 163 -29.49 -2.09 -31.48
CA ALA A 163 -30.31 -2.75 -30.47
C ALA A 163 -30.15 -4.29 -30.41
N ALA A 164 -29.90 -4.94 -31.56
CA ALA A 164 -29.69 -6.38 -31.63
C ALA A 164 -28.36 -6.86 -31.03
N ASP A 165 -27.34 -5.99 -31.00
CA ASP A 165 -25.98 -6.30 -30.55
C ASP A 165 -25.74 -5.88 -29.10
N VAL A 166 -26.63 -5.07 -28.52
CA VAL A 166 -26.57 -4.61 -27.11
C VAL A 166 -26.42 -5.75 -26.11
N PRO A 167 -27.18 -6.87 -26.19
CA PRO A 167 -26.97 -7.98 -25.26
C PRO A 167 -25.55 -8.52 -25.28
N THR A 168 -24.95 -8.67 -26.48
CA THR A 168 -23.57 -9.14 -26.65
C THR A 168 -22.57 -8.11 -26.12
N ALA A 169 -22.80 -6.81 -26.40
CA ALA A 169 -21.96 -5.72 -25.94
C ALA A 169 -21.88 -5.61 -24.40
N LEU A 170 -22.95 -6.02 -23.70
CA LEU A 170 -23.04 -5.98 -22.23
C LEU A 170 -22.63 -7.30 -21.55
N GLU A 171 -22.27 -8.34 -22.30
CA GLU A 171 -21.86 -9.64 -21.76
C GLU A 171 -20.66 -9.52 -20.79
N GLY A 172 -19.68 -8.67 -21.13
CA GLY A 172 -18.57 -8.36 -20.23
C GLY A 172 -19.01 -7.75 -18.89
N ALA A 173 -20.05 -6.90 -18.90
CA ALA A 173 -20.62 -6.32 -17.68
C ALA A 173 -21.32 -7.40 -16.84
N HIS A 174 -22.13 -8.27 -17.47
CA HIS A 174 -22.79 -9.37 -16.78
C HIS A 174 -21.80 -10.30 -16.07
N GLN A 175 -20.73 -10.69 -16.75
CA GLN A 175 -19.68 -11.55 -16.17
C GLN A 175 -18.96 -10.90 -14.98
N VAL A 176 -18.79 -9.57 -14.97
CA VAL A 176 -18.19 -8.87 -13.83
C VAL A 176 -19.19 -8.76 -12.68
N LEU A 177 -20.48 -8.54 -12.96
CA LEU A 177 -21.53 -8.49 -11.93
C LEU A 177 -21.77 -9.86 -11.27
N GLU A 178 -21.65 -10.97 -11.99
CA GLU A 178 -21.66 -12.30 -11.37
C GLU A 178 -20.53 -12.45 -10.33
N LYS A 179 -19.32 -11.96 -10.65
CA LYS A 179 -18.20 -11.94 -9.68
C LYS A 179 -18.45 -11.03 -8.49
N VAL A 180 -19.22 -9.94 -8.66
CA VAL A 180 -19.64 -9.08 -7.55
C VAL A 180 -20.47 -9.88 -6.56
N GLU A 181 -21.44 -10.66 -7.04
CA GLU A 181 -22.28 -11.52 -6.20
C GLU A 181 -21.45 -12.59 -5.47
N GLU A 182 -20.51 -13.25 -6.18
CA GLU A 182 -19.58 -14.21 -5.58
C GLU A 182 -18.73 -13.57 -4.47
N HIS A 183 -18.12 -12.41 -4.75
CA HIS A 183 -17.29 -11.70 -3.77
C HIS A 183 -18.10 -11.25 -2.56
N ALA A 184 -19.33 -10.75 -2.79
CA ALA A 184 -20.22 -10.37 -1.70
C ALA A 184 -20.61 -11.58 -0.83
N ALA A 185 -20.90 -12.73 -1.43
CA ALA A 185 -21.20 -13.97 -0.72
C ALA A 185 -20.02 -14.49 0.11
N GLU A 186 -18.80 -14.25 -0.33
CA GLU A 186 -17.56 -14.60 0.37
C GLU A 186 -17.14 -13.56 1.43
N GLY A 187 -17.91 -12.48 1.62
CA GLY A 187 -17.58 -11.41 2.56
C GLY A 187 -16.51 -10.42 2.06
N ARG A 188 -16.09 -10.53 0.79
CA ARG A 188 -15.17 -9.60 0.12
C ARG A 188 -15.92 -8.35 -0.37
N LEU A 189 -16.53 -7.65 0.59
CA LEU A 189 -17.51 -6.60 0.32
C LEU A 189 -16.89 -5.33 -0.28
N GLU A 190 -15.67 -4.96 0.10
CA GLU A 190 -14.96 -3.81 -0.49
C GLU A 190 -14.68 -4.05 -2.00
N GLU A 191 -14.24 -5.26 -2.36
CA GLU A 191 -14.04 -5.63 -3.77
C GLU A 191 -15.36 -5.66 -4.55
N ALA A 192 -16.44 -6.16 -3.94
CA ALA A 192 -17.77 -6.19 -4.55
C ALA A 192 -18.29 -4.77 -4.86
N VAL A 193 -18.11 -3.83 -3.93
CA VAL A 193 -18.40 -2.41 -4.14
C VAL A 193 -17.58 -1.87 -5.30
N GLN A 194 -16.25 -2.03 -5.27
CA GLN A 194 -15.36 -1.44 -6.27
C GLN A 194 -15.66 -1.96 -7.69
N ARG A 195 -15.93 -3.27 -7.83
CA ARG A 195 -16.31 -3.86 -9.12
C ARG A 195 -17.66 -3.36 -9.62
N SER A 196 -18.63 -3.15 -8.72
CA SER A 196 -19.94 -2.56 -9.08
C SER A 196 -19.78 -1.14 -9.62
N LEU A 197 -18.92 -0.33 -9.00
CA LEU A 197 -18.61 1.03 -9.48
C LEU A 197 -17.93 0.99 -10.86
N VAL A 198 -17.00 0.06 -11.09
CA VAL A 198 -16.34 -0.12 -12.39
C VAL A 198 -17.36 -0.42 -13.50
N VAL A 199 -18.28 -1.37 -13.28
CA VAL A 199 -19.31 -1.70 -14.27
C VAL A 199 -20.22 -0.51 -14.51
N LEU A 200 -20.72 0.11 -13.43
CA LEU A 200 -21.58 1.27 -13.51
C LEU A 200 -20.95 2.40 -14.33
N GLY A 201 -19.75 2.84 -13.95
CA GLY A 201 -19.05 3.94 -14.60
C GLY A 201 -18.78 3.67 -16.08
N THR A 202 -18.35 2.44 -16.41
CA THR A 202 -18.03 2.05 -17.80
C THR A 202 -19.28 2.02 -18.68
N VAL A 203 -20.39 1.47 -18.19
CA VAL A 203 -21.64 1.40 -18.97
C VAL A 203 -22.31 2.78 -19.09
N VAL A 204 -22.19 3.64 -18.06
CA VAL A 204 -22.69 5.01 -18.12
C VAL A 204 -21.93 5.83 -19.16
N ASP A 205 -20.59 5.70 -19.23
CA ASP A 205 -19.76 6.36 -20.25
C ASP A 205 -20.14 5.93 -21.67
N ALA A 206 -20.43 4.65 -21.85
CA ALA A 206 -20.84 4.10 -23.14
C ALA A 206 -22.32 4.35 -23.48
N LEU A 207 -23.12 4.94 -22.58
CA LEU A 207 -24.58 4.89 -22.73
C LEU A 207 -25.05 5.49 -24.06
N ASP A 208 -24.46 6.62 -24.45
CA ASP A 208 -24.87 7.37 -25.64
C ASP A 208 -24.48 6.67 -26.94
N SER A 209 -23.67 5.60 -26.86
CA SER A 209 -23.36 4.74 -28.00
C SER A 209 -24.40 3.64 -28.22
N PHE A 210 -25.24 3.30 -27.22
CA PHE A 210 -26.28 2.29 -27.41
C PHE A 210 -27.51 2.88 -28.09
N ASP A 211 -28.17 2.07 -28.91
CA ASP A 211 -29.48 2.39 -29.46
C ASP A 211 -30.48 2.74 -28.34
N GLU A 212 -31.13 3.89 -28.46
CA GLU A 212 -32.05 4.45 -27.45
C GLU A 212 -33.29 3.57 -27.18
N THR A 213 -33.61 2.65 -28.10
CA THR A 213 -34.72 1.71 -27.94
C THR A 213 -34.33 0.45 -27.17
N ALA A 214 -33.02 0.23 -26.95
CA ALA A 214 -32.51 -0.86 -26.12
C ALA A 214 -32.65 -0.50 -24.63
N GLY A 215 -33.38 -1.33 -23.87
CA GLY A 215 -33.60 -1.12 -22.45
C GLY A 215 -32.51 -1.71 -21.55
N GLU A 216 -31.71 -2.61 -22.12
CA GLU A 216 -30.71 -3.43 -21.45
C GLU A 216 -29.61 -2.62 -20.75
N PRO A 217 -29.05 -1.53 -21.32
CA PRO A 217 -28.03 -0.74 -20.61
C PRO A 217 -28.57 -0.16 -19.30
N ALA A 218 -29.82 0.30 -19.30
CA ALA A 218 -30.46 0.79 -18.09
C ALA A 218 -30.67 -0.33 -17.05
N VAL A 219 -30.92 -1.56 -17.49
CA VAL A 219 -31.00 -2.74 -16.58
C VAL A 219 -29.65 -3.00 -15.93
N VAL A 220 -28.56 -3.02 -16.70
CA VAL A 220 -27.21 -3.24 -16.17
C VAL A 220 -26.80 -2.13 -15.19
N ILE A 221 -27.11 -0.88 -15.50
CA ILE A 221 -26.87 0.26 -14.60
C ILE A 221 -27.63 0.09 -13.28
N ASN A 222 -28.93 -0.22 -13.35
CA ASN A 222 -29.73 -0.41 -12.14
C ASN A 222 -29.27 -1.64 -11.33
N ASN A 223 -28.87 -2.72 -11.99
CA ASN A 223 -28.33 -3.91 -11.31
C ASN A 223 -27.01 -3.60 -10.60
N SER A 224 -26.13 -2.84 -11.24
CA SER A 224 -24.86 -2.39 -10.64
C SER A 224 -25.11 -1.54 -9.39
N LEU A 225 -26.09 -0.63 -9.43
CA LEU A 225 -26.48 0.19 -8.28
C LEU A 225 -27.10 -0.64 -7.15
N GLU A 226 -27.92 -1.63 -7.48
CA GLU A 226 -28.53 -2.51 -6.47
C GLU A 226 -27.49 -3.40 -5.78
N LEU A 227 -26.58 -4.02 -6.54
CA LEU A 227 -25.48 -4.81 -5.99
C LEU A 227 -24.52 -3.96 -5.16
N LEU A 228 -24.19 -2.75 -5.63
CA LEU A 228 -23.42 -1.77 -4.87
C LEU A 228 -24.07 -1.49 -3.51
N LYS A 229 -25.38 -1.22 -3.52
CA LYS A 229 -26.15 -0.91 -2.31
C LYS A 229 -26.20 -2.09 -1.34
N GLN A 230 -26.39 -3.30 -1.85
CA GLN A 230 -26.39 -4.52 -1.03
C GLN A 230 -25.02 -4.77 -0.39
N ALA A 231 -23.93 -4.64 -1.17
CA ALA A 231 -22.58 -4.81 -0.67
C ALA A 231 -22.22 -3.73 0.38
N ALA A 232 -22.57 -2.46 0.13
CA ALA A 232 -22.37 -1.37 1.09
C ALA A 232 -23.19 -1.56 2.38
N ALA A 233 -24.45 -2.00 2.26
CA ALA A 233 -25.29 -2.29 3.42
C ALA A 233 -24.73 -3.45 4.25
N ALA A 234 -24.25 -4.52 3.62
CA ALA A 234 -23.59 -5.60 4.34
C ALA A 234 -22.29 -5.11 5.02
N ALA A 235 -21.51 -4.28 4.32
CA ALA A 235 -20.24 -3.75 4.81
C ALA A 235 -20.41 -2.90 6.08
N SER A 236 -21.53 -2.18 6.18
CA SER A 236 -21.85 -1.33 7.34
C SER A 236 -21.75 -2.06 8.69
N SER A 237 -22.04 -3.37 8.70
CA SER A 237 -22.07 -4.21 9.90
C SER A 237 -20.90 -5.18 10.00
N ALA A 238 -20.25 -5.50 8.88
CA ALA A 238 -19.26 -6.57 8.78
C ALA A 238 -17.81 -6.08 8.70
N LEU A 239 -17.58 -4.86 8.21
CA LEU A 239 -16.24 -4.32 8.00
C LEU A 239 -15.82 -3.35 9.12
N PRO A 240 -14.51 -3.15 9.34
CA PRO A 240 -13.99 -2.10 10.21
C PRO A 240 -14.21 -0.68 9.63
N GLU A 241 -14.12 0.35 10.48
CA GLU A 241 -14.44 1.74 10.10
C GLU A 241 -13.54 2.28 8.97
N ASP A 242 -12.27 1.88 8.92
CA ASP A 242 -11.35 2.28 7.84
C ASP A 242 -11.82 1.77 6.46
N ALA A 243 -12.32 0.54 6.42
CA ALA A 243 -12.88 -0.04 5.20
C ALA A 243 -14.22 0.59 4.82
N LYS A 244 -15.06 0.92 5.81
CA LYS A 244 -16.30 1.69 5.57
C LYS A 244 -15.99 3.06 4.99
N GLN A 245 -14.98 3.75 5.53
CA GLN A 245 -14.54 5.04 5.03
C GLN A 245 -14.05 4.95 3.58
N ARG A 246 -13.25 3.94 3.24
CA ARG A 246 -12.81 3.72 1.84
C ARG A 246 -13.98 3.48 0.89
N ILE A 247 -14.99 2.70 1.30
CA ILE A 247 -16.21 2.50 0.50
C ILE A 247 -16.99 3.83 0.36
N HIS A 248 -17.15 4.57 1.45
CA HIS A 248 -17.81 5.88 1.46
C HIS A 248 -17.16 6.84 0.46
N ASP A 249 -15.83 6.91 0.48
CA ASP A 249 -15.06 7.80 -0.37
C ASP A 249 -15.12 7.36 -1.82
N ALA A 250 -15.00 6.07 -2.11
CA ALA A 250 -15.09 5.56 -3.48
C ALA A 250 -16.45 5.86 -4.12
N VAL A 251 -17.55 5.66 -3.38
CA VAL A 251 -18.91 5.97 -3.86
C VAL A 251 -19.12 7.48 -4.01
N THR A 252 -18.56 8.29 -3.10
CA THR A 252 -18.66 9.75 -3.17
C THR A 252 -17.89 10.29 -4.38
N THR A 253 -16.66 9.83 -4.60
CA THR A 253 -15.84 10.19 -5.76
C THR A 253 -16.54 9.80 -7.06
N GLU A 254 -17.07 8.58 -7.16
CA GLU A 254 -17.81 8.17 -8.36
C GLU A 254 -19.04 9.08 -8.61
N ALA A 255 -19.79 9.45 -7.56
CA ALA A 255 -20.95 10.33 -7.70
C ALA A 255 -20.62 11.77 -8.15
N GLU A 256 -19.35 12.17 -8.09
CA GLU A 256 -18.85 13.48 -8.53
C GLU A 256 -18.30 13.46 -9.96
N GLU A 257 -18.20 12.29 -10.59
CA GLU A 257 -17.70 12.15 -11.95
C GLU A 257 -18.60 12.91 -12.97
N PRO A 258 -18.01 13.60 -13.96
CA PRO A 258 -18.76 14.36 -14.98
C PRO A 258 -19.74 13.51 -15.79
N ARG A 259 -19.50 12.20 -15.89
CA ARG A 259 -20.37 11.23 -16.60
C ARG A 259 -21.82 11.23 -16.09
N TYR A 260 -22.05 11.69 -14.86
CA TYR A 260 -23.38 11.76 -14.26
C TYR A 260 -24.08 13.13 -14.43
N GLU A 261 -23.46 14.10 -15.10
CA GLU A 261 -24.10 15.38 -15.39
C GLU A 261 -25.40 15.19 -16.20
N GLY A 262 -26.50 15.78 -15.73
CA GLY A 262 -27.84 15.57 -16.31
C GLY A 262 -28.49 14.21 -15.97
N ARG A 263 -27.76 13.29 -15.32
CA ARG A 263 -28.21 11.93 -14.96
C ARG A 263 -28.50 11.80 -13.47
N ASN A 264 -29.28 12.75 -12.94
CA ASN A 264 -29.51 12.92 -11.49
C ASN A 264 -30.03 11.67 -10.78
N LYS A 265 -30.79 10.80 -11.47
CA LYS A 265 -31.29 9.55 -10.89
C LYS A 265 -30.16 8.66 -10.40
N TRP A 266 -29.13 8.44 -11.23
CA TRP A 266 -28.01 7.55 -10.89
C TRP A 266 -27.05 8.20 -9.92
N ARG A 267 -26.79 9.50 -10.10
CA ARG A 267 -26.02 10.29 -9.13
C ARG A 267 -26.63 10.23 -7.73
N ASN A 268 -27.95 10.43 -7.61
CA ASN A 268 -28.64 10.37 -6.33
C ASN A 268 -28.58 8.96 -5.73
N ALA A 269 -28.71 7.91 -6.54
CA ALA A 269 -28.59 6.53 -6.06
C ALA A 269 -27.20 6.24 -5.46
N LEU A 270 -26.12 6.74 -6.07
CA LEU A 270 -24.77 6.67 -5.50
C LEU A 270 -24.69 7.44 -4.17
N LEU A 271 -25.19 8.67 -4.13
CA LEU A 271 -25.19 9.50 -2.91
C LEU A 271 -26.06 8.94 -1.78
N GLU A 272 -27.12 8.20 -2.09
CA GLU A 272 -27.92 7.46 -1.11
C GLU A 272 -27.14 6.24 -0.58
N THR A 273 -26.35 5.59 -1.44
CA THR A 273 -25.59 4.39 -1.07
C THR A 273 -24.51 4.68 -0.03
N ARG A 274 -23.86 5.86 -0.08
CA ARG A 274 -22.85 6.23 0.93
C ARG A 274 -23.40 6.31 2.36
N ILE A 275 -24.72 6.48 2.52
CA ILE A 275 -25.36 6.57 3.85
C ILE A 275 -25.17 5.26 4.62
N TYR A 276 -25.10 4.12 3.93
CA TYR A 276 -24.93 2.81 4.58
C TYR A 276 -23.59 2.67 5.30
N VAL A 277 -22.53 3.32 4.81
CA VAL A 277 -21.17 3.20 5.34
C VAL A 277 -20.67 4.50 5.97
N ARG A 278 -21.60 5.36 6.41
CA ARG A 278 -21.26 6.63 7.04
C ARG A 278 -20.54 6.38 8.37
N VAL A 279 -19.29 6.81 8.46
CA VAL A 279 -18.52 6.83 9.69
C VAL A 279 -18.92 8.09 10.48
N GLU A 280 -19.28 7.95 11.75
CA GLU A 280 -19.47 9.11 12.63
C GLU A 280 -18.09 9.66 13.00
N GLN A 281 -17.82 10.92 12.64
CA GLN A 281 -16.61 11.61 13.10
C GLN A 281 -16.82 12.00 14.57
N GLU A 282 -16.06 11.39 15.48
CA GLU A 282 -15.92 11.83 16.87
C GLU A 282 -15.00 13.06 16.98
#